data_AF-A0A7Y4UGJ7-F1
#
_entry.id   AF-A0A7Y4UGJ7-F1
#
_cell.length_a   1.000
_cell.length_b   1.000
_cell.length_c   1.000
_cell.angle_alpha   90.00
_cell.angle_beta   90.00
_cell.angle_gamma   90.00
#
_symmetry.space_group_name_H-M   'P 1'
#
loop_
_entity.id
_entity.type
_entity.pdbx_description
1 polymer ?
#
loop_
_entity_poly.entity_id
_entity_poly.type
_entity_poly.pdbx_seq_one_letter_code
_entity_poly.pdbx_strand_id
1 'polypeptide(L)'
;MKLIKRTTLHFSEGTSDKVYEVDLCEVGVGAYVVNFRYGRRGAQLKEGSKTVSAVAQAEAEKIAAALLAEKTKKGYREVSADAINAAPIPVRALQPKADGDARAQAVLQHLQKPNGEWKIERVIWRAGELKLQAAAPLIVRYIGSGDALRDYCCAWALGWCGDASAVSALGLLTNDAARPAHVRAIALEAVRKLSPAASSASVAAEWIKDLPVSLQALAVNGPAERFSQFFFEYIAGGEAQRMALTETLYLIDNEHVRPALLHFARTAPLRPNTFKQLRHLLKAAEYRRDAEVFGLLAYRFEKERAMYRNWHENPRAKEAIQYGEFVSGPKSEQTKPDTKFAYSDRTRRYLRQRVWRTLRRLGELQDGDYVKMAVGVLLPFTDADAQETRQATHYELDRTTWRSIATETVHWDRFAGYVAFNHVLYQNSPRYQLKPNTIAWRCRKNYKPGNPEPPVREEAFPRAWEAHPAGLLHLLAESACEPVHHFAVKALRACTDFCQQLDTAAVVMLLGRPYAVTAKLGFELALKRYQAEAPDLNLVLAVADCCDAEARATAHRWIAEG
;
A
#
# COMPACT_ATOMS: atom_id res chain seq x y z
N MET A 1 -21.24 -41.44 -4.33
CA MET A 1 -19.95 -41.46 -5.04
C MET A 1 -18.88 -41.01 -4.06
N LYS A 2 -17.90 -41.87 -3.75
CA LYS A 2 -16.81 -41.64 -2.80
C LYS A 2 -15.49 -41.53 -3.58
N LEU A 3 -14.75 -40.44 -3.42
CA LEU A 3 -13.43 -40.28 -4.06
C LEU A 3 -12.43 -41.22 -3.39
N ILE A 4 -11.75 -42.06 -4.19
CA ILE A 4 -10.74 -43.02 -3.74
C ILE A 4 -9.34 -42.46 -3.95
N LYS A 5 -9.10 -41.87 -5.12
CA LYS A 5 -7.80 -41.28 -5.49
C LYS A 5 -8.01 -40.11 -6.45
N ARG A 6 -7.31 -39.00 -6.21
CA ARG A 6 -7.20 -37.88 -7.14
C ARG A 6 -5.73 -37.68 -7.50
N THR A 7 -5.46 -37.58 -8.80
CA THR A 7 -4.14 -37.21 -9.30
C THR A 7 -4.25 -35.92 -10.10
N THR A 8 -3.45 -34.93 -9.74
CA THR A 8 -3.43 -33.61 -10.39
C THR A 8 -2.16 -33.45 -11.21
N LEU A 9 -2.35 -33.09 -12.48
CA LEU A 9 -1.27 -32.85 -13.44
C LEU A 9 -1.25 -31.38 -13.85
N HIS A 10 -0.07 -30.78 -13.86
CA HIS A 10 0.15 -29.40 -14.29
C HIS A 10 0.90 -29.34 -15.62
N PHE A 11 0.51 -28.40 -16.48
CA PHE A 11 1.23 -28.06 -17.69
C PHE A 11 1.44 -26.55 -17.74
N SER A 12 2.71 -26.13 -17.80
CA SER A 12 3.12 -24.72 -17.90
C SER A 12 4.11 -24.54 -19.04
N GLU A 13 3.68 -23.87 -20.11
CA GLU A 13 4.54 -23.49 -21.23
C GLU A 13 4.04 -22.16 -21.84
N GLY A 14 4.91 -21.15 -21.89
CA GLY A 14 4.56 -19.80 -22.34
C GLY A 14 3.41 -19.18 -21.52
N THR A 15 2.34 -18.74 -22.19
CA THR A 15 1.13 -18.18 -21.55
C THR A 15 0.11 -19.26 -21.12
N SER A 16 0.38 -20.53 -21.40
CA SER A 16 -0.52 -21.64 -21.08
C SER A 16 -0.22 -22.20 -19.69
N ASP A 17 -1.20 -22.05 -18.79
CA ASP A 17 -1.19 -22.62 -17.45
C ASP A 17 -2.41 -23.51 -17.24
N LYS A 18 -2.25 -24.82 -17.46
CA LYS A 18 -3.35 -25.79 -17.50
C LYS A 18 -3.25 -26.79 -16.35
N VAL A 19 -4.38 -27.11 -15.77
CA VAL A 19 -4.55 -28.19 -14.79
C VAL A 19 -5.41 -29.30 -15.40
N TYR A 20 -5.03 -30.54 -15.12
CA TYR A 20 -5.78 -31.74 -15.49
C TYR A 20 -5.86 -32.66 -14.26
N GLU A 21 -7.06 -32.93 -13.77
CA GLU A 21 -7.27 -33.79 -12.61
C GLU A 21 -7.97 -35.07 -13.05
N VAL A 22 -7.52 -36.20 -12.50
CA VAL A 22 -8.13 -37.53 -12.70
C VAL A 22 -8.61 -38.03 -11.36
N ASP A 23 -9.92 -38.32 -11.27
CA ASP A 23 -10.61 -38.76 -10.08
C ASP A 23 -11.07 -40.22 -10.26
N LEU A 24 -10.55 -41.11 -9.42
CA LEU A 24 -11.08 -42.46 -9.26
C LEU A 24 -12.12 -42.44 -8.15
N CYS A 25 -13.37 -42.74 -8.49
CA CYS A 25 -14.50 -42.67 -7.57
C CYS A 25 -15.23 -44.01 -7.46
N GLU A 26 -15.58 -44.41 -6.24
CA GLU A 26 -16.45 -45.55 -5.95
C GLU A 26 -17.93 -45.08 -5.97
N VAL A 27 -18.76 -45.75 -6.77
CA VAL A 27 -20.19 -45.42 -6.95
C VAL A 27 -21.14 -46.46 -6.36
N GLY A 28 -20.62 -47.62 -5.97
CA GLY A 28 -21.30 -48.70 -5.24
C GLY A 28 -20.28 -49.74 -4.77
N VAL A 29 -20.70 -50.71 -3.96
CA VAL A 29 -19.79 -51.75 -3.43
C VAL A 29 -19.11 -52.49 -4.58
N GLY A 30 -17.79 -52.28 -4.72
CA GLY A 30 -16.99 -52.91 -5.79
C GLY A 30 -17.12 -52.27 -7.18
N ALA A 31 -17.81 -51.12 -7.31
CA ALA A 31 -18.09 -50.46 -8.58
C ALA A 31 -17.46 -49.05 -8.63
N TYR A 32 -16.57 -48.82 -9.60
CA TYR A 32 -15.73 -47.62 -9.70
C TYR A 32 -15.88 -46.93 -11.06
N VAL A 33 -15.74 -45.60 -11.08
CA VAL A 33 -15.71 -44.76 -12.29
C VAL A 33 -14.47 -43.87 -12.27
N VAL A 34 -13.96 -43.55 -13.46
CA VAL A 34 -12.82 -42.65 -13.65
C VAL A 34 -13.32 -41.36 -14.29
N ASN A 35 -13.35 -40.29 -13.51
CA ASN A 35 -13.70 -38.95 -13.98
C ASN A 35 -12.44 -38.13 -14.21
N PHE A 36 -12.54 -37.11 -15.06
CA PHE A 36 -11.47 -36.17 -15.26
C PHE A 36 -12.02 -34.75 -15.40
N ARG A 37 -11.19 -33.78 -15.08
CA ARG A 37 -11.49 -32.37 -15.32
C ARG A 37 -10.26 -31.63 -15.80
N TYR A 38 -10.47 -30.63 -16.64
CA TYR A 38 -9.37 -29.89 -17.23
C TYR A 38 -9.74 -28.45 -17.53
N GLY A 39 -8.75 -27.57 -17.49
CA GLY A 39 -8.93 -26.14 -17.75
C GLY A 39 -7.71 -25.33 -17.39
N ARG A 40 -7.87 -24.00 -17.43
CA ARG A 40 -6.82 -23.08 -16.97
C ARG A 40 -6.76 -23.10 -15.45
N ARG A 41 -5.57 -23.14 -14.87
CA ARG A 41 -5.39 -23.12 -13.41
C ARG A 41 -6.02 -21.87 -12.81
N GLY A 42 -6.90 -22.04 -11.81
CA GLY A 42 -7.67 -20.95 -11.18
C GLY A 42 -8.98 -20.55 -11.88
N ALA A 43 -9.33 -21.15 -13.01
CA ALA A 43 -10.63 -20.96 -13.68
C ALA A 43 -11.59 -22.14 -13.40
N GLN A 44 -12.87 -22.03 -13.76
CA GLN A 44 -13.78 -23.18 -13.74
C GLN A 44 -13.31 -24.26 -14.73
N LEU A 45 -13.20 -25.50 -14.24
CA LEU A 45 -12.71 -26.64 -15.00
C LEU A 45 -13.86 -27.35 -15.73
N LYS A 46 -13.61 -27.83 -16.95
CA LYS A 46 -14.55 -28.67 -17.69
C LYS A 46 -14.42 -30.11 -17.21
N GLU A 47 -15.54 -30.72 -16.86
CA GLU A 47 -15.59 -32.08 -16.32
C GLU A 47 -16.06 -33.09 -17.39
N GLY A 48 -15.59 -34.33 -17.28
CA GLY A 48 -15.98 -35.45 -18.14
C GLY A 48 -15.71 -36.79 -17.45
N SER A 49 -16.32 -37.86 -17.97
CA SER A 49 -16.07 -39.22 -17.48
C SER A 49 -15.39 -40.06 -18.55
N LYS A 50 -14.42 -40.88 -18.16
CA LYS A 50 -13.70 -41.79 -19.06
C LYS A 50 -14.36 -43.17 -19.12
N THR A 51 -15.17 -43.52 -18.13
CA THR A 51 -15.91 -44.78 -18.02
C THR A 51 -17.39 -44.55 -18.30
N VAL A 52 -17.95 -45.23 -19.30
CA VAL A 52 -19.39 -45.11 -19.66
C VAL A 52 -20.29 -45.85 -18.65
N SER A 53 -19.75 -46.85 -17.96
CA SER A 53 -20.38 -47.61 -16.87
C SER A 53 -19.37 -47.91 -15.76
N ALA A 54 -19.84 -48.25 -14.56
CA ALA A 54 -18.95 -48.59 -13.45
C ALA A 54 -18.22 -49.92 -13.70
N VAL A 55 -16.94 -49.97 -13.36
CA VAL A 55 -16.04 -51.12 -13.56
C VAL A 55 -15.43 -51.59 -12.23
N ALA A 56 -14.79 -52.76 -12.22
CA ALA A 56 -14.10 -53.28 -11.04
C ALA A 56 -12.85 -52.44 -10.70
N GLN A 57 -12.42 -52.47 -9.44
CA GLN A 57 -11.33 -51.62 -8.93
C GLN A 57 -10.04 -51.73 -9.76
N ALA A 58 -9.58 -52.95 -10.04
CA ALA A 58 -8.35 -53.20 -10.79
C ALA A 58 -8.40 -52.64 -12.22
N GLU A 59 -9.58 -52.66 -12.85
CA GLU A 59 -9.78 -52.11 -14.18
C GLU A 59 -9.84 -50.58 -14.16
N ALA A 60 -10.49 -50.00 -13.15
CA ALA A 60 -10.54 -48.55 -12.96
C ALA A 60 -9.14 -47.95 -12.70
N GLU A 61 -8.31 -48.62 -11.90
CA GLU A 61 -6.92 -48.22 -11.64
C GLU A 61 -6.07 -48.29 -12.92
N LYS A 62 -6.25 -49.32 -13.76
CA LYS A 62 -5.57 -49.44 -15.05
C LYS A 62 -5.97 -48.33 -16.02
N ILE A 63 -7.27 -47.98 -16.08
CA ILE A 63 -7.78 -46.88 -16.91
C ILE A 63 -7.22 -45.53 -16.43
N ALA A 64 -7.19 -45.30 -15.11
CA ALA A 64 -6.61 -44.08 -14.53
C ALA A 64 -5.11 -43.97 -14.84
N ALA A 65 -4.35 -45.05 -14.67
CA ALA A 65 -2.91 -45.09 -14.97
C ALA A 65 -2.61 -44.82 -16.46
N ALA A 66 -3.40 -45.40 -17.38
CA ALA A 66 -3.25 -45.16 -18.81
C ALA A 66 -3.54 -43.69 -19.18
N LEU A 67 -4.56 -43.08 -18.55
CA LEU A 67 -4.90 -41.67 -18.77
C LEU A 67 -3.80 -40.73 -18.26
N LEU A 68 -3.22 -41.03 -17.09
CA LEU A 68 -2.09 -40.26 -16.54
C LEU A 68 -0.86 -40.36 -17.45
N ALA A 69 -0.49 -41.57 -17.88
CA ALA A 69 0.64 -41.76 -18.79
C ALA A 69 0.48 -41.01 -20.13
N GLU A 70 -0.74 -40.98 -20.69
CA GLU A 70 -1.06 -40.22 -21.91
C GLU A 70 -0.80 -38.71 -21.72
N LYS A 71 -1.18 -38.15 -20.56
CA LYS A 71 -1.01 -36.73 -20.26
C LYS A 71 0.44 -36.39 -19.90
N THR A 72 1.14 -37.26 -19.20
CA THR A 72 2.57 -37.09 -18.92
C THR A 72 3.39 -37.05 -20.21
N LYS A 73 3.07 -37.90 -21.20
CA LYS A 73 3.70 -37.85 -22.53
C LYS A 73 3.44 -36.54 -23.28
N LYS A 74 2.33 -35.84 -22.97
CA LYS A 74 1.96 -34.52 -23.53
C LYS A 74 2.59 -33.34 -22.76
N GLY A 75 3.57 -33.61 -21.89
CA GLY A 75 4.32 -32.60 -21.15
C GLY A 75 3.69 -32.19 -19.82
N TYR A 76 2.62 -32.85 -19.37
CA TYR A 76 2.06 -32.62 -18.04
C TYR A 76 2.95 -33.27 -16.97
N ARG A 77 3.15 -32.59 -15.84
CA ARG A 77 3.91 -33.12 -14.70
C ARG A 77 2.98 -33.39 -13.54
N GLU A 78 3.11 -34.58 -12.94
CA GLU A 78 2.34 -34.96 -11.75
C GLU A 78 2.82 -34.15 -10.56
N VAL A 79 1.89 -33.53 -9.85
CA VAL A 79 2.17 -32.88 -8.57
C VAL A 79 1.88 -33.93 -7.50
N SER A 80 2.93 -34.52 -6.92
CA SER A 80 2.76 -35.50 -5.85
C SER A 80 2.08 -34.84 -4.64
N ALA A 81 1.16 -35.58 -4.02
CA ALA A 81 0.43 -35.14 -2.83
C ALA A 81 1.32 -34.93 -1.59
N ASP A 82 2.62 -35.25 -1.66
CA ASP A 82 3.60 -34.92 -0.62
C ASP A 82 4.14 -33.47 -0.73
N ALA A 83 3.84 -32.76 -1.82
CA ALA A 83 4.04 -31.31 -1.94
C ALA A 83 2.77 -30.50 -1.57
N ILE A 84 1.71 -31.17 -1.11
CA ILE A 84 0.41 -30.58 -0.70
C ILE A 84 0.26 -30.59 0.84
N ASN A 85 1.19 -31.20 1.58
CA ASN A 85 1.25 -31.19 3.04
C ASN A 85 2.51 -30.54 3.62
N ALA A 86 3.13 -29.58 2.93
CA ALA A 86 3.73 -28.46 3.65
C ALA A 86 2.54 -27.63 4.13
N ALA A 87 2.26 -27.70 5.44
CA ALA A 87 1.24 -26.89 6.07
C ALA A 87 1.30 -25.47 5.50
N PRO A 88 0.16 -24.82 5.19
CA PRO A 88 0.20 -23.38 5.00
C PRO A 88 0.91 -22.84 6.24
N ILE A 89 1.99 -22.06 6.06
CA ILE A 89 2.28 -21.01 7.04
C ILE A 89 0.90 -20.40 7.28
N PRO A 90 0.38 -20.42 8.51
CA PRO A 90 -0.92 -19.84 8.74
C PRO A 90 -0.73 -18.35 8.48
N VAL A 91 -1.01 -17.92 7.25
CA VAL A 91 -1.80 -16.71 7.07
C VAL A 91 -3.06 -17.07 7.82
N ARG A 92 -3.04 -16.73 9.10
CA ARG A 92 -4.17 -16.83 9.99
C ARG A 92 -5.31 -16.23 9.20
N ALA A 93 -6.16 -17.09 8.64
CA ALA A 93 -7.38 -16.67 8.02
C ALA A 93 -8.07 -15.94 9.16
N LEU A 94 -8.04 -14.61 9.07
CA LEU A 94 -8.77 -13.76 9.97
C LEU A 94 -10.20 -14.22 9.73
N GLN A 95 -10.72 -14.97 10.71
CA GLN A 95 -12.10 -15.40 10.71
C GLN A 95 -12.92 -14.16 10.30
N PRO A 96 -13.76 -14.24 9.25
CA PRO A 96 -14.65 -13.14 8.97
C PRO A 96 -15.46 -12.95 10.24
N LYS A 97 -15.26 -11.80 10.90
CA LYS A 97 -16.07 -11.46 12.07
C LYS A 97 -17.52 -11.52 11.61
N ALA A 98 -18.39 -12.21 12.33
CA ALA A 98 -19.84 -12.16 12.13
C ALA A 98 -20.40 -10.71 12.08
N ASP A 99 -19.66 -9.74 12.64
CA ASP A 99 -19.92 -8.30 12.60
C ASP A 99 -19.69 -7.65 11.20
N GLY A 100 -18.89 -8.27 10.33
CA GLY A 100 -18.65 -7.83 8.96
C GLY A 100 -19.90 -7.91 8.09
N ASP A 101 -20.63 -9.02 8.20
CA ASP A 101 -21.86 -9.27 7.44
C ASP A 101 -23.00 -8.36 7.91
N ALA A 102 -23.15 -8.16 9.23
CA ALA A 102 -24.17 -7.25 9.77
C ALA A 102 -23.97 -5.79 9.29
N ARG A 103 -22.72 -5.31 9.29
CA ARG A 103 -22.38 -3.96 8.79
C ARG A 103 -22.60 -3.84 7.29
N ALA A 104 -22.23 -4.87 6.52
CA ALA A 104 -22.46 -4.89 5.08
C ALA A 104 -23.97 -4.84 4.76
N GLN A 105 -24.77 -5.64 5.46
CA GLN A 105 -26.23 -5.64 5.34
C GLN A 105 -26.84 -4.28 5.68
N ALA A 106 -26.42 -3.64 6.79
CA ALA A 106 -26.90 -2.30 7.15
C ALA A 106 -26.61 -1.27 6.05
N VAL A 107 -25.39 -1.29 5.48
CA VAL A 107 -25.01 -0.41 4.38
C VAL A 107 -25.91 -0.63 3.16
N LEU A 108 -26.17 -1.88 2.78
CA LEU A 108 -27.06 -2.21 1.66
C LEU A 108 -28.50 -1.76 1.91
N GLN A 109 -29.02 -1.95 3.12
CA GLN A 109 -30.37 -1.51 3.51
C GLN A 109 -30.51 0.01 3.42
N HIS A 110 -29.54 0.77 3.94
CA HIS A 110 -29.56 2.23 3.86
C HIS A 110 -29.41 2.76 2.42
N LEU A 111 -28.70 2.05 1.54
CA LEU A 111 -28.64 2.39 0.12
C LEU A 111 -29.96 2.12 -0.61
N GLN A 112 -30.73 1.11 -0.18
CA GLN A 112 -32.05 0.83 -0.75
C GLN A 112 -33.11 1.79 -0.24
N LYS A 113 -33.11 2.08 1.06
CA LYS A 113 -34.08 2.92 1.75
C LYS A 113 -33.36 3.89 2.69
N PRO A 114 -32.95 5.07 2.19
CA PRO A 114 -32.37 6.10 3.03
C PRO A 114 -33.38 6.57 4.07
N ASN A 115 -32.99 6.56 5.35
CA ASN A 115 -33.86 6.95 6.47
C ASN A 115 -33.60 8.39 6.97
N GLY A 116 -32.67 9.12 6.35
CA GLY A 116 -32.31 10.50 6.72
C GLY A 116 -31.37 10.63 7.93
N GLU A 117 -31.25 9.60 8.77
CA GLU A 117 -30.33 9.61 9.92
C GLU A 117 -28.87 9.68 9.46
N TRP A 118 -28.54 8.97 8.38
CA TRP A 118 -27.20 8.92 7.81
C TRP A 118 -27.16 9.66 6.48
N LYS A 119 -26.19 10.57 6.34
CA LYS A 119 -25.90 11.20 5.04
C LYS A 119 -25.58 10.12 4.01
N ILE A 120 -26.32 10.08 2.91
CA ILE A 120 -26.20 9.05 1.88
C ILE A 120 -24.76 8.95 1.33
N GLU A 121 -24.04 10.07 1.25
CA GLU A 121 -22.66 10.13 0.78
C GLU A 121 -21.71 9.32 1.69
N ARG A 122 -21.99 9.26 3.01
CA ARG A 122 -21.22 8.44 3.96
C ARG A 122 -21.53 6.95 3.79
N VAL A 123 -22.79 6.62 3.49
CA VAL A 123 -23.21 5.23 3.24
C VAL A 123 -22.57 4.72 1.95
N ILE A 124 -22.62 5.50 0.87
CA ILE A 124 -21.96 5.22 -0.41
C ILE A 124 -20.45 5.04 -0.20
N TRP A 125 -19.79 5.96 0.50
CA TRP A 125 -18.36 5.85 0.82
C TRP A 125 -18.06 4.53 1.56
N ARG A 126 -18.88 4.20 2.57
CA ARG A 126 -18.70 3.00 3.36
C ARG A 126 -18.86 1.72 2.54
N ALA A 127 -19.77 1.69 1.56
CA ALA A 127 -19.94 0.57 0.65
C ALA A 127 -18.67 0.30 -0.17
N GLY A 128 -18.02 1.35 -0.67
CA GLY A 128 -16.74 1.23 -1.38
C GLY A 128 -15.60 0.79 -0.45
N GLU A 129 -15.52 1.30 0.78
CA GLU A 129 -14.49 0.85 1.75
C GLU A 129 -14.62 -0.65 2.08
N LEU A 130 -15.84 -1.15 2.13
CA LEU A 130 -16.14 -2.57 2.35
C LEU A 130 -16.10 -3.41 1.06
N LYS A 131 -15.83 -2.78 -0.10
CA LYS A 131 -15.77 -3.42 -1.43
C LYS A 131 -17.03 -4.26 -1.74
N LEU A 132 -18.21 -3.74 -1.39
CA LEU A 132 -19.47 -4.47 -1.51
C LEU A 132 -19.97 -4.47 -2.96
N GLN A 133 -19.73 -5.55 -3.70
CA GLN A 133 -20.18 -5.67 -5.09
C GLN A 133 -21.71 -5.47 -5.24
N ALA A 134 -22.50 -6.04 -4.33
CA ALA A 134 -23.96 -5.89 -4.31
C ALA A 134 -24.45 -4.43 -4.14
N ALA A 135 -23.59 -3.51 -3.67
CA ALA A 135 -23.94 -2.10 -3.54
C ALA A 135 -23.89 -1.36 -4.89
N ALA A 136 -23.15 -1.85 -5.88
CA ALA A 136 -22.96 -1.17 -7.15
C ALA A 136 -24.28 -0.77 -7.86
N PRO A 137 -25.24 -1.67 -8.11
CA PRO A 137 -26.51 -1.29 -8.75
C PRO A 137 -27.32 -0.28 -7.93
N LEU A 138 -27.17 -0.27 -6.59
CA LEU A 138 -27.84 0.69 -5.73
C LEU A 138 -27.18 2.07 -5.82
N ILE A 139 -25.85 2.12 -5.87
CA ILE A 139 -25.07 3.37 -5.95
C ILE A 139 -25.27 4.06 -7.31
N VAL A 140 -25.42 3.31 -8.40
CA VAL A 140 -25.69 3.88 -9.74
C VAL A 140 -26.91 4.81 -9.75
N ARG A 141 -27.91 4.57 -8.90
CA ARG A 141 -29.12 5.41 -8.80
C ARG A 141 -28.86 6.82 -8.25
N TYR A 142 -27.69 7.05 -7.64
CA TYR A 142 -27.30 8.31 -7.03
C TYR A 142 -26.30 9.11 -7.87
N ILE A 143 -25.82 8.56 -8.98
CA ILE A 143 -24.84 9.21 -9.85
C ILE A 143 -25.48 10.26 -10.74
N GLY A 144 -24.72 11.30 -11.09
CA GLY A 144 -25.18 12.36 -11.97
C GLY A 144 -26.16 13.32 -11.32
N SER A 145 -26.30 13.31 -9.99
CA SER A 145 -27.33 14.06 -9.26
C SER A 145 -27.16 15.58 -9.31
N GLY A 146 -26.00 16.05 -9.79
CA GLY A 146 -25.63 17.48 -9.83
C GLY A 146 -24.94 17.96 -8.55
N ASP A 147 -24.90 17.13 -7.51
CA ASP A 147 -24.12 17.38 -6.30
C ASP A 147 -22.72 16.79 -6.47
N ALA A 148 -21.71 17.65 -6.53
CA ALA A 148 -20.33 17.24 -6.80
C ALA A 148 -19.76 16.29 -5.73
N LEU A 149 -20.18 16.43 -4.46
CA LEU A 149 -19.71 15.55 -3.39
C LEU A 149 -20.33 14.16 -3.53
N ARG A 150 -21.64 14.09 -3.81
CA ARG A 150 -22.33 12.83 -4.04
C ARG A 150 -21.78 12.10 -5.26
N ASP A 151 -21.60 12.81 -6.38
CA ASP A 151 -21.03 12.21 -7.59
C ASP A 151 -19.61 11.69 -7.36
N TYR A 152 -18.79 12.45 -6.62
CA TYR A 152 -17.45 12.00 -6.22
C TYR A 152 -17.51 10.72 -5.38
N CYS A 153 -18.39 10.67 -4.37
CA CYS A 153 -18.56 9.48 -3.53
C CYS A 153 -19.06 8.29 -4.34
N CYS A 154 -20.00 8.48 -5.27
CA CYS A 154 -20.50 7.42 -6.15
C CYS A 154 -19.37 6.89 -7.03
N ALA A 155 -18.65 7.76 -7.73
CA ALA A 155 -17.53 7.37 -8.59
C ALA A 155 -16.47 6.59 -7.83
N TRP A 156 -16.04 7.11 -6.67
CA TRP A 156 -15.07 6.46 -5.80
C TRP A 156 -15.56 5.07 -5.39
N ALA A 157 -16.79 4.95 -4.88
CA ALA A 157 -17.32 3.70 -4.36
C ALA A 157 -17.56 2.65 -5.45
N LEU A 158 -18.11 3.04 -6.61
CA LEU A 158 -18.41 2.12 -7.71
C LEU A 158 -17.16 1.36 -8.18
N GLY A 159 -16.03 2.06 -8.37
CA GLY A 159 -14.81 1.38 -8.77
C GLY A 159 -14.27 0.41 -7.71
N TRP A 160 -14.50 0.65 -6.41
CA TRP A 160 -14.14 -0.31 -5.35
C TRP A 160 -15.14 -1.46 -5.19
N CYS A 161 -16.41 -1.25 -5.56
CA CYS A 161 -17.40 -2.34 -5.59
C CYS A 161 -17.10 -3.36 -6.69
N GLY A 162 -16.34 -2.98 -7.73
CA GLY A 162 -15.78 -3.93 -8.68
C GLY A 162 -16.75 -4.44 -9.75
N ASP A 163 -17.94 -3.84 -9.88
CA ASP A 163 -18.92 -4.22 -10.89
C ASP A 163 -18.69 -3.46 -12.20
N ALA A 164 -18.26 -4.17 -13.24
CA ALA A 164 -17.97 -3.59 -14.56
C ALA A 164 -19.20 -2.96 -15.25
N SER A 165 -20.43 -3.35 -14.87
CA SER A 165 -21.65 -2.73 -15.39
C SER A 165 -21.76 -1.24 -15.03
N ALA A 166 -21.05 -0.79 -13.98
CA ALA A 166 -21.02 0.60 -13.56
C ALA A 166 -20.22 1.51 -14.50
N VAL A 167 -19.41 0.98 -15.43
CA VAL A 167 -18.59 1.78 -16.36
C VAL A 167 -19.46 2.72 -17.20
N SER A 168 -20.60 2.24 -17.71
CA SER A 168 -21.52 3.09 -18.49
C SER A 168 -22.07 4.25 -17.65
N ALA A 169 -22.36 4.02 -16.38
CA ALA A 169 -22.85 5.05 -15.47
C ALA A 169 -21.75 6.09 -15.14
N LEU A 170 -20.51 5.64 -14.94
CA LEU A 170 -19.35 6.51 -14.75
C LEU A 170 -19.06 7.38 -15.99
N GLY A 171 -19.46 6.92 -17.19
CA GLY A 171 -19.45 7.71 -18.43
C GLY A 171 -20.16 9.06 -18.31
N LEU A 172 -21.24 9.13 -17.51
CA LEU A 172 -21.98 10.38 -17.26
C LEU A 172 -21.13 11.45 -16.56
N LEU A 173 -20.15 11.04 -15.77
CA LEU A 173 -19.27 11.95 -15.04
C LEU A 173 -18.01 12.30 -15.83
N THR A 174 -17.51 11.37 -16.65
CA THR A 174 -16.25 11.54 -17.38
C THR A 174 -16.42 12.35 -18.67
N ASN A 175 -17.56 12.22 -19.35
CA ASN A 175 -17.81 12.87 -20.65
C ASN A 175 -18.40 14.29 -20.53
N ASP A 176 -18.83 14.70 -19.34
CA ASP A 176 -19.41 16.03 -19.11
C ASP A 176 -18.35 17.03 -18.66
N ALA A 177 -17.91 17.88 -19.61
CA ALA A 177 -16.91 18.91 -19.37
C ALA A 177 -17.35 20.00 -18.36
N ALA A 178 -18.65 20.13 -18.08
CA ALA A 178 -19.16 21.04 -17.05
C ALA A 178 -18.98 20.50 -15.62
N ARG A 179 -18.73 19.19 -15.46
CA ARG A 179 -18.49 18.60 -14.14
C ARG A 179 -17.16 19.10 -13.54
N PRO A 180 -17.09 19.29 -12.21
CA PRO A 180 -15.86 19.68 -11.56
C PRO A 180 -14.72 18.70 -11.84
N ALA A 181 -13.52 19.22 -12.16
CA ALA A 181 -12.37 18.41 -12.56
C ALA A 181 -12.04 17.25 -11.59
N HIS A 182 -12.18 17.48 -10.28
CA HIS A 182 -11.92 16.45 -9.27
C HIS A 182 -12.92 15.29 -9.26
N VAL A 183 -14.16 15.52 -9.72
CA VAL A 183 -15.18 14.47 -9.90
C VAL A 183 -14.85 13.65 -11.14
N ARG A 184 -14.49 14.32 -12.24
CA ARG A 184 -14.06 13.64 -13.47
C ARG A 184 -12.82 12.78 -13.24
N ALA A 185 -11.82 13.32 -12.55
CA ALA A 185 -10.58 12.61 -12.26
C ALA A 185 -10.81 11.31 -11.48
N ILE A 186 -11.64 11.34 -10.42
CA ILE A 186 -11.93 10.11 -9.66
C ILE A 186 -12.80 9.13 -10.47
N ALA A 187 -13.69 9.63 -11.32
CA ALA A 187 -14.48 8.79 -12.21
C ALA A 187 -13.61 8.10 -13.28
N LEU A 188 -12.62 8.79 -13.84
CA LEU A 188 -11.63 8.20 -14.75
C LEU A 188 -10.82 7.10 -14.06
N GLU A 189 -10.36 7.32 -12.83
CA GLU A 189 -9.69 6.28 -12.05
C GLU A 189 -10.60 5.08 -11.76
N ALA A 190 -11.89 5.31 -11.49
CA ALA A 190 -12.87 4.25 -11.29
C ALA A 190 -13.11 3.45 -12.58
N VAL A 191 -13.26 4.12 -13.73
CA VAL A 191 -13.36 3.46 -15.05
C VAL A 191 -12.12 2.63 -15.32
N ARG A 192 -10.92 3.19 -15.09
CA ARG A 192 -9.65 2.47 -15.26
C ARG A 192 -9.60 1.22 -14.39
N LYS A 193 -10.02 1.32 -13.12
CA LYS A 193 -10.05 0.19 -12.17
C LYS A 193 -11.02 -0.92 -12.58
N LEU A 194 -12.15 -0.57 -13.19
CA LEU A 194 -13.17 -1.52 -13.64
C LEU A 194 -12.90 -2.09 -15.05
N SER A 195 -12.06 -1.42 -15.84
CA SER A 195 -11.73 -1.84 -17.20
C SER A 195 -10.75 -3.03 -17.18
N PRO A 196 -10.90 -4.01 -18.08
CA PRO A 196 -9.94 -5.12 -18.19
C PRO A 196 -8.51 -4.63 -18.43
N ALA A 197 -7.51 -5.36 -17.95
CA ALA A 197 -6.09 -5.00 -18.14
C ALA A 197 -5.71 -4.84 -19.62
N ALA A 198 -6.32 -5.63 -20.52
CA ALA A 198 -6.15 -5.52 -21.97
C ALA A 198 -6.62 -4.17 -22.56
N SER A 199 -7.51 -3.46 -21.87
CA SER A 199 -8.01 -2.12 -22.27
C SER A 199 -7.14 -0.98 -21.73
N SER A 200 -6.17 -1.25 -20.84
CA SER A 200 -5.35 -0.18 -20.24
C SER A 200 -4.41 0.48 -21.25
N ALA A 201 -3.85 -0.30 -22.19
CA ALA A 201 -2.99 0.22 -23.26
C ALA A 201 -3.78 1.05 -24.29
N SER A 202 -4.98 0.59 -24.67
CA SER A 202 -5.85 1.34 -25.59
C SER A 202 -6.37 2.63 -24.95
N VAL A 203 -6.71 2.61 -23.67
CA VAL A 203 -7.15 3.80 -22.94
C VAL A 203 -5.98 4.78 -22.72
N ALA A 204 -4.78 4.29 -22.41
CA ALA A 204 -3.58 5.13 -22.36
C ALA A 204 -3.27 5.80 -23.71
N ALA A 205 -3.43 5.07 -24.82
CA ALA A 205 -3.26 5.64 -26.17
C ALA A 205 -4.26 6.76 -26.46
N GLU A 206 -5.49 6.70 -25.97
CA GLU A 206 -6.44 7.82 -26.08
C GLU A 206 -5.97 9.04 -25.28
N TRP A 207 -5.53 8.85 -24.02
CA TRP A 207 -5.02 9.95 -23.20
C TRP A 207 -3.71 10.57 -23.72
N ILE A 208 -2.90 9.79 -24.45
CA ILE A 208 -1.71 10.32 -25.12
C ILE A 208 -2.10 11.35 -26.19
N LYS A 209 -3.24 11.19 -26.88
CA LYS A 209 -3.70 12.16 -27.88
C LYS A 209 -4.04 13.53 -27.26
N ASP A 210 -4.39 13.55 -25.98
CA ASP A 210 -4.65 14.79 -25.22
C ASP A 210 -3.36 15.52 -24.81
N LEU A 211 -2.18 14.89 -24.97
CA LEU A 211 -0.91 15.56 -24.70
C LEU A 211 -0.56 16.56 -25.82
N PRO A 212 0.22 17.62 -25.52
CA PRO A 212 0.85 18.45 -26.53
C PRO A 212 1.59 17.62 -27.57
N VAL A 213 1.51 17.99 -28.86
CA VAL A 213 2.06 17.23 -29.99
C VAL A 213 3.54 16.85 -29.79
N SER A 214 4.33 17.76 -29.20
CA SER A 214 5.74 17.51 -28.88
C SER A 214 6.00 16.38 -27.89
N LEU A 215 5.00 16.02 -27.08
CA LEU A 215 5.07 14.98 -26.04
C LEU A 215 4.47 13.65 -26.48
N GLN A 216 3.61 13.62 -27.51
CA GLN A 216 2.85 12.42 -27.88
C GLN A 216 3.76 11.26 -28.30
N ALA A 217 4.65 11.47 -29.27
CA ALA A 217 5.58 10.42 -29.74
C ALA A 217 6.52 9.95 -28.61
N LEU A 218 6.94 10.87 -27.73
CA LEU A 218 7.79 10.55 -26.59
C LEU A 218 7.05 9.70 -25.55
N ALA A 219 5.76 9.96 -25.33
CA ALA A 219 4.94 9.18 -24.40
C ALA A 219 4.66 7.74 -24.87
N VAL A 220 4.78 7.47 -26.17
CA VAL A 220 4.54 6.13 -26.73
C VAL A 220 5.81 5.28 -26.74
N ASN A 221 6.93 5.80 -27.25
CA ASN A 221 8.17 5.04 -27.48
C ASN A 221 9.46 5.85 -27.22
N GLY A 222 9.36 7.02 -26.57
CA GLY A 222 10.51 7.91 -26.38
C GLY A 222 11.35 7.57 -25.14
N PRO A 223 12.61 8.02 -25.08
CA PRO A 223 13.38 7.99 -23.83
C PRO A 223 12.68 8.82 -22.75
N ALA A 224 12.56 8.29 -21.54
CA ALA A 224 11.86 8.94 -20.43
C ALA A 224 12.54 10.27 -20.03
N GLU A 225 13.86 10.37 -20.20
CA GLU A 225 14.64 11.58 -19.94
C GLU A 225 14.24 12.70 -20.90
N ARG A 226 14.07 12.37 -22.19
CA ARG A 226 13.62 13.35 -23.20
C ARG A 226 12.17 13.76 -22.97
N PHE A 227 11.30 12.81 -22.63
CA PHE A 227 9.92 13.15 -22.23
C PHE A 227 9.93 14.13 -21.05
N SER A 228 10.73 13.83 -20.01
CA SER A 228 10.86 14.68 -18.82
C SER A 228 11.31 16.08 -19.17
N GLN A 229 12.36 16.22 -20.00
CA GLN A 229 12.86 17.52 -20.44
C GLN A 229 11.75 18.36 -21.11
N PHE A 230 11.11 17.82 -22.15
CA PHE A 230 10.07 18.53 -22.89
C PHE A 230 8.84 18.84 -22.03
N PHE A 231 8.51 17.96 -21.09
CA PHE A 231 7.42 18.19 -20.14
C PHE A 231 7.73 19.37 -19.22
N PHE A 232 8.94 19.44 -18.65
CA PHE A 232 9.35 20.55 -17.80
C PHE A 232 9.47 21.87 -18.57
N GLU A 233 9.93 21.85 -19.81
CA GLU A 233 9.91 23.01 -20.71
C GLU A 233 8.47 23.50 -20.97
N TYR A 234 7.53 22.59 -21.21
CA TYR A 234 6.12 22.92 -21.45
C TYR A 234 5.49 23.62 -20.23
N ILE A 235 5.69 23.07 -19.02
CA ILE A 235 5.09 23.61 -17.80
C ILE A 235 5.85 24.80 -17.21
N ALA A 236 7.07 25.12 -17.68
CA ALA A 236 7.89 26.22 -17.18
C ALA A 236 7.17 27.59 -17.22
N GLY A 237 6.20 27.76 -18.12
CA GLY A 237 5.34 28.96 -18.18
C GLY A 237 4.49 29.22 -16.92
N GLY A 238 4.39 28.26 -16.00
CA GLY A 238 3.78 28.46 -14.67
C GLY A 238 2.25 28.59 -14.64
N GLU A 239 1.61 28.56 -15.80
CA GLU A 239 0.16 28.63 -15.97
C GLU A 239 -0.54 27.39 -15.38
N ALA A 240 -1.62 27.62 -14.62
CA ALA A 240 -2.36 26.53 -13.97
C ALA A 240 -2.93 25.50 -14.96
N GLN A 241 -3.26 25.92 -16.18
CA GLN A 241 -3.74 25.05 -17.26
C GLN A 241 -2.67 24.07 -17.70
N ARG A 242 -1.41 24.51 -17.84
CA ARG A 242 -0.30 23.63 -18.23
C ARG A 242 0.01 22.62 -17.13
N MET A 243 -0.11 23.03 -15.87
CA MET A 243 0.07 22.14 -14.73
C MET A 243 -0.98 21.02 -14.68
N ALA A 244 -2.18 21.23 -15.21
CA ALA A 244 -3.24 20.22 -15.24
C ALA A 244 -2.85 18.95 -16.05
N LEU A 245 -1.86 19.06 -16.95
CA LEU A 245 -1.32 17.93 -17.71
C LEU A 245 -0.80 16.80 -16.80
N THR A 246 -0.38 17.12 -15.58
CA THR A 246 0.09 16.13 -14.58
C THR A 246 -0.97 15.08 -14.22
N GLU A 247 -2.26 15.43 -14.24
CA GLU A 247 -3.34 14.47 -14.02
C GLU A 247 -3.42 13.49 -15.19
N THR A 248 -3.29 13.97 -16.42
CA THR A 248 -3.22 13.12 -17.63
C THR A 248 -2.00 12.21 -17.59
N LEU A 249 -0.84 12.70 -17.15
CA LEU A 249 0.36 11.87 -17.01
C LEU A 249 0.16 10.73 -16.01
N TYR A 250 -0.54 11.00 -14.90
CA TYR A 250 -0.89 9.97 -13.91
C TYR A 250 -1.91 8.95 -14.43
N LEU A 251 -2.78 9.33 -15.38
CA LEU A 251 -3.67 8.38 -16.04
C LEU A 251 -2.90 7.46 -17.00
N ILE A 252 -1.97 8.02 -17.79
CA ILE A 252 -1.12 7.27 -18.74
C ILE A 252 -0.20 6.28 -18.01
N ASP A 253 0.57 6.76 -17.03
CA ASP A 253 1.38 5.97 -16.08
C ASP A 253 2.18 4.81 -16.70
N ASN A 254 2.90 5.09 -17.79
CA ASN A 254 3.81 4.15 -18.43
C ASN A 254 5.28 4.48 -18.12
N GLU A 255 6.20 3.62 -18.58
CA GLU A 255 7.65 3.77 -18.33
C GLU A 255 8.25 5.07 -18.87
N HIS A 256 7.67 5.63 -19.94
CA HIS A 256 8.13 6.88 -20.55
C HIS A 256 7.73 8.12 -19.75
N VAL A 257 6.53 8.11 -19.18
CA VAL A 257 5.90 9.28 -18.54
C VAL A 257 6.11 9.31 -17.03
N ARG A 258 6.11 8.14 -16.37
CA ARG A 258 6.18 8.02 -14.91
C ARG A 258 7.40 8.71 -14.29
N PRO A 259 8.62 8.66 -14.88
CA PRO A 259 9.76 9.40 -14.32
C PRO A 259 9.56 10.91 -14.21
N ALA A 260 8.96 11.54 -15.23
CA ALA A 260 8.65 12.97 -15.22
C ALA A 260 7.62 13.33 -14.14
N LEU A 261 6.60 12.48 -14.00
CA LEU A 261 5.56 12.60 -12.99
C LEU A 261 6.11 12.47 -11.57
N LEU A 262 6.99 11.49 -11.32
CA LEU A 262 7.68 11.31 -10.04
C LEU A 262 8.60 12.49 -9.74
N HIS A 263 9.32 12.99 -10.74
CA HIS A 263 10.14 14.20 -10.59
C HIS A 263 9.26 15.40 -10.20
N PHE A 264 8.15 15.64 -10.90
CA PHE A 264 7.21 16.71 -10.56
C PHE A 264 6.65 16.55 -9.15
N ALA A 265 6.21 15.35 -8.78
CA ALA A 265 5.70 15.06 -7.44
C ALA A 265 6.76 15.30 -6.36
N ARG A 266 8.05 15.13 -6.67
CA ARG A 266 9.18 15.36 -5.75
C ARG A 266 9.55 16.84 -5.62
N THR A 267 9.53 17.61 -6.72
CA THR A 267 10.17 18.94 -6.76
C THR A 267 9.18 20.11 -6.88
N ALA A 268 7.97 19.90 -7.42
CA ALA A 268 7.04 21.00 -7.68
C ALA A 268 6.60 21.68 -6.38
N PRO A 269 6.72 23.00 -6.20
CA PRO A 269 6.55 23.65 -4.91
C PRO A 269 5.12 23.49 -4.36
N LEU A 270 4.92 23.40 -3.03
CA LEU A 270 3.58 23.42 -2.41
C LEU A 270 3.02 24.85 -2.35
N ARG A 271 2.77 25.43 -3.53
CA ARG A 271 2.39 26.83 -3.76
C ARG A 271 1.20 26.92 -4.73
N PRO A 272 0.64 28.11 -5.00
CA PRO A 272 -0.37 28.25 -6.04
C PRO A 272 0.07 27.66 -7.38
N ASN A 273 -0.90 27.31 -8.22
CA ASN A 273 -0.75 26.65 -9.53
C ASN A 273 -0.23 25.20 -9.53
N THR A 274 0.51 24.75 -8.52
CA THR A 274 1.06 23.39 -8.43
C THR A 274 0.46 22.57 -7.30
N PHE A 275 0.12 23.20 -6.16
CA PHE A 275 -0.41 22.49 -5.00
C PHE A 275 -1.75 21.81 -5.27
N LYS A 276 -2.59 22.39 -6.12
CA LYS A 276 -3.89 21.80 -6.49
C LYS A 276 -3.69 20.44 -7.16
N GLN A 277 -2.72 20.36 -8.06
CA GLN A 277 -2.35 19.19 -8.85
C GLN A 277 -1.71 18.13 -7.95
N LEU A 278 -0.77 18.52 -7.08
CA LEU A 278 -0.18 17.61 -6.09
C LEU A 278 -1.25 16.99 -5.16
N ARG A 279 -2.27 17.77 -4.77
CA ARG A 279 -3.40 17.25 -4.00
C ARG A 279 -4.29 16.30 -4.82
N HIS A 280 -4.45 16.53 -6.12
CA HIS A 280 -5.18 15.61 -7.00
C HIS A 280 -4.40 14.31 -7.20
N LEU A 281 -3.09 14.38 -7.44
CA LEU A 281 -2.18 13.23 -7.49
C LEU A 281 -2.22 12.42 -6.20
N LEU A 282 -2.21 13.07 -5.02
CA LEU A 282 -2.36 12.37 -3.74
C LEU A 282 -3.65 11.54 -3.69
N LYS A 283 -4.79 12.13 -4.10
CA LYS A 283 -6.09 11.46 -4.09
C LYS A 283 -6.15 10.30 -5.09
N ALA A 284 -5.59 10.49 -6.28
CA ALA A 284 -5.51 9.46 -7.30
C ALA A 284 -4.61 8.30 -6.84
N ALA A 285 -3.43 8.59 -6.28
CA ALA A 285 -2.52 7.60 -5.70
C ALA A 285 -3.14 6.86 -4.50
N GLU A 286 -3.86 7.58 -3.64
CA GLU A 286 -4.63 6.99 -2.54
C GLU A 286 -5.67 5.98 -3.05
N TYR A 287 -6.35 6.31 -4.16
CA TYR A 287 -7.36 5.46 -4.79
C TYR A 287 -6.77 4.27 -5.55
N ARG A 288 -5.68 4.49 -6.28
CA ARG A 288 -4.97 3.46 -7.04
C ARG A 288 -4.20 2.50 -6.14
N ARG A 289 -3.94 2.89 -4.87
CA ARG A 289 -3.01 2.21 -3.96
C ARG A 289 -1.59 2.21 -4.53
N ASP A 290 -1.23 3.33 -5.13
CA ASP A 290 0.11 3.62 -5.63
C ASP A 290 0.95 4.16 -4.48
N ALA A 291 1.67 3.23 -3.82
CA ALA A 291 2.43 3.54 -2.63
C ALA A 291 3.62 4.48 -2.90
N GLU A 292 4.16 4.50 -4.12
CA GLU A 292 5.30 5.35 -4.47
C GLU A 292 4.89 6.83 -4.50
N VAL A 293 3.87 7.17 -5.30
CA VAL A 293 3.38 8.56 -5.39
C VAL A 293 2.73 9.00 -4.09
N PHE A 294 1.94 8.12 -3.46
CA PHE A 294 1.30 8.42 -2.18
C PHE A 294 2.33 8.69 -1.08
N GLY A 295 3.34 7.83 -0.98
CA GLY A 295 4.43 7.91 -0.01
C GLY A 295 5.28 9.15 -0.17
N LEU A 296 5.68 9.45 -1.41
CA LEU A 296 6.43 10.65 -1.76
C LEU A 296 5.70 11.93 -1.34
N LEU A 297 4.41 12.06 -1.70
CA LEU A 297 3.62 13.22 -1.32
C LEU A 297 3.37 13.30 0.19
N ALA A 298 3.14 12.15 0.85
CA ALA A 298 3.03 12.09 2.30
C ALA A 298 4.29 12.62 3.00
N TYR A 299 5.46 12.19 2.56
CA TYR A 299 6.75 12.69 3.03
C TYR A 299 6.88 14.20 2.84
N ARG A 300 6.55 14.72 1.65
CA ARG A 300 6.59 16.15 1.38
C ARG A 300 5.70 16.96 2.32
N PHE A 301 4.50 16.48 2.65
CA PHE A 301 3.63 17.18 3.58
C PHE A 301 4.16 17.21 5.03
N GLU A 302 4.93 16.19 5.41
CA GLU A 302 5.63 16.14 6.68
C GLU A 302 6.80 17.13 6.72
N LYS A 303 7.59 17.23 5.65
CA LYS A 303 8.81 18.07 5.59
C LYS A 303 8.56 19.54 5.29
N GLU A 304 7.67 19.85 4.36
CA GLU A 304 7.52 21.23 3.89
C GLU A 304 6.72 22.09 4.84
N ARG A 305 7.23 23.32 5.05
CA ARG A 305 6.54 24.33 5.84
C ARG A 305 5.30 24.82 5.08
N ALA A 306 4.25 25.14 5.85
CA ALA A 306 3.10 25.81 5.29
C ALA A 306 3.49 27.19 4.75
N MET A 307 2.86 27.62 3.66
CA MET A 307 3.12 28.93 3.05
C MET A 307 2.67 30.09 3.95
N TYR A 308 1.59 29.89 4.70
CA TYR A 308 1.04 30.87 5.62
C TYR A 308 0.36 30.19 6.81
N ARG A 309 0.23 30.94 7.90
CA ARG A 309 -0.47 30.53 9.12
C ARG A 309 -1.68 31.43 9.35
N ASN A 310 -2.81 30.85 9.71
CA ASN A 310 -3.99 31.65 10.05
C ASN A 310 -3.81 32.28 11.45
N TRP A 311 -4.04 33.60 11.60
CA TRP A 311 -3.69 34.36 12.82
C TRP A 311 -4.55 34.00 14.06
N HIS A 312 -5.67 33.28 13.90
CA HIS A 312 -6.44 32.74 15.03
C HIS A 312 -7.05 31.36 14.72
N GLU A 313 -7.41 30.59 15.75
CA GLU A 313 -8.27 29.39 15.62
C GLU A 313 -9.70 29.73 15.18
N ASN A 314 -10.03 31.02 15.04
CA ASN A 314 -11.32 31.47 14.52
C ASN A 314 -11.40 31.26 12.98
N PRO A 315 -12.36 30.47 12.45
CA PRO A 315 -12.57 30.32 11.02
C PRO A 315 -13.03 31.60 10.29
N ARG A 316 -13.39 32.65 11.04
CA ARG A 316 -13.74 33.99 10.54
C ARG A 316 -12.59 34.99 10.59
N ALA A 317 -11.39 34.58 11.03
CA ALA A 317 -10.23 35.46 11.05
C ALA A 317 -9.97 36.00 9.64
N LYS A 318 -9.96 37.33 9.51
CA LYS A 318 -9.75 38.02 8.24
C LYS A 318 -8.26 38.14 7.89
N GLU A 319 -7.37 37.60 8.70
CA GLU A 319 -5.92 37.83 8.63
C GLU A 319 -5.13 36.51 8.70
N ALA A 320 -4.03 36.46 7.94
CA ALA A 320 -3.05 35.40 7.92
C ALA A 320 -1.63 35.99 8.04
N ILE A 321 -0.68 35.22 8.57
CA ILE A 321 0.74 35.57 8.50
C ILE A 321 1.33 34.86 7.29
N GLN A 322 1.92 35.63 6.38
CA GLN A 322 2.72 35.13 5.28
C GLN A 322 4.09 35.82 5.33
N TYR A 323 5.18 35.05 5.38
CA TYR A 323 6.56 35.57 5.49
C TYR A 323 6.81 36.56 6.64
N GLY A 324 6.04 36.47 7.74
CA GLY A 324 6.15 37.38 8.87
C GLY A 324 5.24 38.62 8.78
N GLU A 325 4.55 38.81 7.66
CA GLU A 325 3.66 39.95 7.43
C GLU A 325 2.19 39.52 7.53
N PHE A 326 1.35 40.45 8.00
CA PHE A 326 -0.10 40.28 8.05
C PHE A 326 -0.70 40.49 6.67
N VAL A 327 -1.47 39.52 6.21
CA VAL A 327 -2.21 39.59 4.94
C VAL A 327 -3.69 39.37 5.20
N SER A 328 -4.53 40.25 4.66
CA SER A 328 -5.99 40.21 4.86
C SER A 328 -6.70 39.37 3.78
N GLY A 329 -7.88 38.85 4.12
CA GLY A 329 -8.82 38.20 3.19
C GLY A 329 -8.44 36.81 2.64
N PRO A 330 -7.73 35.91 3.36
CA PRO A 330 -7.26 34.65 2.77
C PRO A 330 -8.40 33.73 2.28
N LYS A 331 -9.62 33.84 2.83
CA LYS A 331 -10.75 32.97 2.45
C LYS A 331 -11.41 33.39 1.13
N SER A 332 -11.60 34.69 0.89
CA SER A 332 -12.12 35.22 -0.38
C SER A 332 -11.07 35.18 -1.49
N GLU A 333 -9.79 35.26 -1.14
CA GLU A 333 -8.68 35.15 -2.12
C GLU A 333 -8.47 33.71 -2.59
N GLN A 334 -8.71 32.70 -1.74
CA GLN A 334 -8.59 31.27 -2.10
C GLN A 334 -9.56 30.81 -3.18
N THR A 335 -10.69 31.51 -3.37
CA THR A 335 -11.68 31.16 -4.39
C THR A 335 -11.34 31.71 -5.77
N LYS A 336 -10.34 32.59 -5.87
CA LYS A 336 -9.93 33.17 -7.15
C LYS A 336 -9.12 32.18 -8.01
N PRO A 337 -9.28 32.18 -9.34
CA PRO A 337 -8.47 31.35 -10.24
C PRO A 337 -6.96 31.61 -10.15
N ASP A 338 -6.58 32.86 -9.87
CA ASP A 338 -5.20 33.37 -9.74
C ASP A 338 -4.75 33.49 -8.28
N THR A 339 -5.33 32.67 -7.39
CA THR A 339 -5.11 32.79 -5.94
C THR A 339 -3.64 32.82 -5.57
N LYS A 340 -3.26 33.77 -4.72
CA LYS A 340 -1.90 33.84 -4.15
C LYS A 340 -1.73 32.95 -2.92
N PHE A 341 -2.77 32.24 -2.49
CA PHE A 341 -2.75 31.41 -1.30
C PHE A 341 -2.90 29.93 -1.63
N ALA A 342 -1.94 29.13 -1.18
CA ALA A 342 -2.03 27.68 -1.18
C ALA A 342 -1.37 27.12 0.07
N TYR A 343 -1.69 25.87 0.42
CA TYR A 343 -0.95 25.11 1.44
C TYR A 343 -0.77 25.80 2.80
N SER A 344 -1.89 26.11 3.45
CA SER A 344 -1.92 26.68 4.81
C SER A 344 -1.49 25.70 5.89
N ASP A 345 -1.20 26.21 7.09
CA ASP A 345 -0.92 25.40 8.29
C ASP A 345 -2.05 24.39 8.61
N ARG A 346 -3.30 24.81 8.42
CA ARG A 346 -4.49 23.94 8.55
C ARG A 346 -4.52 22.86 7.47
N THR A 347 -4.20 23.22 6.23
CA THR A 347 -4.17 22.28 5.10
C THR A 347 -3.08 21.23 5.30
N ARG A 348 -1.88 21.65 5.68
CA ARG A 348 -0.78 20.76 6.04
C ARG A 348 -1.18 19.79 7.15
N ARG A 349 -1.76 20.30 8.25
CA ARG A 349 -2.26 19.47 9.35
C ARG A 349 -3.28 18.44 8.87
N TYR A 350 -4.23 18.87 8.04
CA TYR A 350 -5.25 17.99 7.47
C TYR A 350 -4.63 16.88 6.61
N LEU A 351 -3.69 17.20 5.72
CA LEU A 351 -3.08 16.22 4.82
C LEU A 351 -2.24 15.19 5.58
N ARG A 352 -1.44 15.63 6.56
CA ARG A 352 -0.67 14.72 7.43
C ARG A 352 -1.58 13.75 8.19
N GLN A 353 -2.69 14.25 8.72
CA GLN A 353 -3.70 13.41 9.35
C GLN A 353 -4.44 12.51 8.36
N ARG A 354 -4.70 12.97 7.14
CA ARG A 354 -5.36 12.19 6.10
C ARG A 354 -4.54 10.95 5.73
N VAL A 355 -3.23 11.10 5.55
CA VAL A 355 -2.32 9.96 5.28
C VAL A 355 -2.50 8.87 6.33
N TRP A 356 -2.45 9.23 7.62
CA TRP A 356 -2.67 8.26 8.68
C TRP A 356 -4.10 7.70 8.68
N ARG A 357 -5.14 8.50 8.45
CA ARG A 357 -6.52 7.99 8.37
C ARG A 357 -6.66 6.92 7.28
N THR A 358 -6.05 7.12 6.12
CA THR A 358 -6.04 6.12 5.03
C THR A 358 -5.37 4.82 5.50
N LEU A 359 -4.15 4.89 6.05
CA LEU A 359 -3.43 3.72 6.54
C LEU A 359 -4.18 3.01 7.68
N ARG A 360 -4.67 3.77 8.66
CA ARG A 360 -5.47 3.26 9.78
C ARG A 360 -6.70 2.53 9.27
N ARG A 361 -7.41 3.10 8.28
CA ARG A 361 -8.61 2.48 7.71
C ARG A 361 -8.30 1.15 7.03
N LEU A 362 -7.21 1.09 6.25
CA LEU A 362 -6.73 -0.16 5.64
C LEU A 362 -6.40 -1.22 6.70
N GLY A 363 -5.65 -0.84 7.75
CA GLY A 363 -5.29 -1.75 8.84
C GLY A 363 -6.50 -2.24 9.65
N GLU A 364 -7.46 -1.36 9.95
CA GLU A 364 -8.71 -1.72 10.65
C GLU A 364 -9.59 -2.67 9.84
N LEU A 365 -9.56 -2.55 8.50
CA LEU A 365 -10.24 -3.43 7.56
C LEU A 365 -9.43 -4.69 7.21
N GLN A 366 -8.19 -4.81 7.70
CA GLN A 366 -7.26 -5.89 7.36
C GLN A 366 -7.05 -6.01 5.83
N ASP A 367 -7.07 -4.87 5.15
CA ASP A 367 -6.82 -4.79 3.71
C ASP A 367 -5.34 -5.06 3.44
N GLY A 368 -5.04 -5.97 2.51
CA GLY A 368 -3.66 -6.36 2.15
C GLY A 368 -2.82 -5.19 1.63
N ASP A 369 -3.45 -4.12 1.12
CA ASP A 369 -2.75 -2.93 0.67
C ASP A 369 -2.16 -2.09 1.83
N TYR A 370 -2.51 -2.37 3.10
CA TYR A 370 -1.97 -1.64 4.25
C TYR A 370 -0.44 -1.63 4.26
N VAL A 371 0.18 -2.81 4.16
CA VAL A 371 1.64 -2.96 4.24
C VAL A 371 2.31 -2.25 3.07
N LYS A 372 1.83 -2.48 1.85
CA LYS A 372 2.32 -1.80 0.64
C LYS A 372 2.30 -0.27 0.80
N MET A 373 1.18 0.29 1.24
CA MET A 373 1.02 1.74 1.42
C MET A 373 1.88 2.28 2.57
N ALA A 374 2.01 1.53 3.67
CA ALA A 374 2.85 1.91 4.81
C ALA A 374 4.33 1.91 4.44
N VAL A 375 4.80 0.91 3.67
CA VAL A 375 6.16 0.89 3.11
C VAL A 375 6.44 2.13 2.29
N GLY A 376 5.54 2.49 1.37
CA GLY A 376 5.68 3.72 0.58
C GLY A 376 5.79 4.99 1.43
N VAL A 377 5.09 5.07 2.56
CA VAL A 377 5.18 6.22 3.48
C VAL A 377 6.50 6.26 4.26
N LEU A 378 7.12 5.10 4.53
CA LEU A 378 8.35 5.03 5.33
C LEU A 378 9.62 5.20 4.48
N LEU A 379 9.66 4.63 3.27
CA LEU A 379 10.87 4.61 2.42
C LEU A 379 11.48 5.99 2.10
N PRO A 380 10.71 7.07 1.88
CA PRO A 380 11.29 8.38 1.58
C PRO A 380 12.07 9.00 2.74
N PHE A 381 11.89 8.53 3.98
CA PHE A 381 12.61 9.06 5.13
C PHE A 381 14.05 8.54 5.16
N THR A 382 14.95 9.41 5.61
CA THR A 382 16.37 9.11 5.79
C THR A 382 16.83 9.52 7.18
N ASP A 383 18.03 9.10 7.60
CA ASP A 383 18.64 9.55 8.85
C ASP A 383 18.86 11.06 8.89
N ALA A 384 19.06 11.71 7.74
CA ALA A 384 19.17 13.17 7.61
C ALA A 384 17.86 13.90 7.96
N ASP A 385 16.73 13.19 8.04
CA ASP A 385 15.47 13.77 8.49
C ASP A 385 15.35 13.87 10.02
N ALA A 386 16.30 13.32 10.77
CA ALA A 386 16.39 13.47 12.21
C ALA A 386 16.49 14.96 12.60
N GLN A 387 15.64 15.37 13.55
CA GLN A 387 15.67 16.69 14.17
C GLN A 387 16.38 16.63 15.52
N GLU A 388 16.74 17.77 16.07
CA GLU A 388 17.25 17.85 17.43
C GLU A 388 16.18 17.38 18.43
N THR A 389 16.63 16.64 19.45
CA THR A 389 15.77 16.30 20.59
C THR A 389 15.42 17.57 21.36
N ARG A 390 14.16 17.72 21.75
CA ARG A 390 13.68 18.91 22.47
C ARG A 390 13.11 18.52 23.82
N GLN A 391 13.17 19.44 24.77
CA GLN A 391 12.48 19.30 26.06
C GLN A 391 11.83 20.62 26.46
N ALA A 392 10.74 20.53 27.22
CA ALA A 392 10.07 21.67 27.81
C ALA A 392 9.61 21.31 29.23
N THR A 393 9.92 22.17 30.18
CA THR A 393 9.46 22.05 31.57
C THR A 393 8.24 22.92 31.75
N HIS A 394 7.13 22.31 32.13
CA HIS A 394 5.93 23.00 32.55
C HIS A 394 6.07 23.42 34.01
N TYR A 395 5.66 24.64 34.29
CA TYR A 395 5.64 25.19 35.63
C TYR A 395 4.20 25.56 36.00
N GLU A 396 3.84 25.30 37.25
CA GLU A 396 2.59 25.75 37.85
C GLU A 396 2.91 26.74 38.97
N LEU A 397 2.11 27.80 39.07
CA LEU A 397 2.24 28.77 40.14
C LEU A 397 1.55 28.21 41.39
N ASP A 398 2.32 27.96 42.44
CA ASP A 398 1.76 27.71 43.76
C ASP A 398 1.09 28.99 44.26
N ARG A 399 -0.25 28.96 44.36
CA ARG A 399 -1.05 30.12 44.78
C ARG A 399 -0.91 30.46 46.26
N THR A 400 -0.33 29.57 47.05
CA THR A 400 -0.08 29.79 48.49
C THR A 400 1.27 30.47 48.71
N THR A 401 2.32 30.00 48.02
CA THR A 401 3.68 30.53 48.19
C THR A 401 4.10 31.54 47.12
N TRP A 402 3.27 31.75 46.10
CA TRP A 402 3.55 32.55 44.89
C TRP A 402 4.85 32.13 44.16
N ARG A 403 5.28 30.88 44.35
CA ARG A 403 6.46 30.32 43.70
C ARG A 403 6.07 29.47 42.50
N SER A 404 6.90 29.53 41.47
CA SER A 404 6.76 28.66 40.30
C SER A 404 7.35 27.28 40.63
N ILE A 405 6.55 26.24 40.53
CA ILE A 405 6.96 24.85 40.78
C ILE A 405 6.93 24.09 39.45
N ALA A 406 8.05 23.43 39.11
CA ALA A 406 8.11 22.58 37.94
C ALA A 406 7.22 21.33 38.13
N THR A 407 6.29 21.07 37.21
CA THR A 407 5.28 19.99 37.34
C THR A 407 5.50 18.82 36.40
N GLU A 408 5.88 19.08 35.15
CA GLU A 408 6.13 18.03 34.13
C GLU A 408 7.24 18.48 33.19
N THR A 409 8.27 17.67 33.00
CA THR A 409 9.21 17.82 31.87
C THR A 409 8.76 16.90 30.74
N VAL A 410 8.52 17.47 29.57
CA VAL A 410 8.11 16.75 28.37
C VAL A 410 9.27 16.70 27.40
N HIS A 411 9.54 15.52 26.82
CA HIS A 411 10.60 15.31 25.84
C HIS A 411 10.03 14.97 24.45
N TRP A 412 10.71 15.43 23.40
CA TRP A 412 10.44 15.10 22.01
C TRP A 412 11.71 14.54 21.37
N ASP A 413 11.60 13.39 20.75
CA ASP A 413 12.71 12.69 20.11
C ASP A 413 12.94 13.16 18.66
N ARG A 414 14.02 12.67 18.01
CA ARG A 414 14.53 13.12 16.71
C ARG A 414 13.49 13.09 15.59
N PHE A 415 12.54 12.16 15.62
CA PHE A 415 11.49 12.01 14.60
C PHE A 415 10.10 12.46 15.08
N ALA A 416 10.00 13.07 16.26
CA ALA A 416 8.73 13.46 16.90
C ALA A 416 7.79 14.27 16.00
N GLY A 417 8.36 15.05 15.09
CA GLY A 417 7.65 15.93 14.19
C GLY A 417 6.82 15.22 13.11
N TYR A 418 6.99 13.91 12.86
CA TYR A 418 6.42 13.22 11.69
C TYR A 418 5.22 12.34 12.06
N VAL A 419 4.01 12.73 11.67
CA VAL A 419 2.77 12.16 12.24
C VAL A 419 2.51 10.76 11.69
N ALA A 420 2.42 10.61 10.37
CA ALA A 420 2.11 9.30 9.77
C ALA A 420 3.23 8.28 10.03
N PHE A 421 4.49 8.72 9.93
CA PHE A 421 5.68 7.94 10.26
C PHE A 421 5.60 7.32 11.67
N ASN A 422 5.40 8.15 12.70
CA ASN A 422 5.33 7.65 14.07
C ASN A 422 4.05 6.85 14.35
N HIS A 423 2.95 7.12 13.64
CA HIS A 423 1.79 6.22 13.72
C HIS A 423 2.12 4.83 13.19
N VAL A 424 2.84 4.71 12.08
CA VAL A 424 3.23 3.39 11.59
C VAL A 424 4.17 2.70 12.58
N LEU A 425 5.20 3.38 13.08
CA LEU A 425 6.25 2.75 13.90
C LEU A 425 5.90 2.57 15.38
N TYR A 426 5.07 3.46 15.95
CA TYR A 426 4.95 3.62 17.41
C TYR A 426 3.51 3.74 17.92
N GLN A 427 2.50 3.33 17.15
CA GLN A 427 1.09 3.38 17.56
C GLN A 427 0.81 2.73 18.91
N ASN A 428 1.50 1.63 19.21
CA ASN A 428 1.36 0.83 20.43
C ASN A 428 2.57 1.00 21.38
N SER A 429 3.37 2.05 21.18
CA SER A 429 4.61 2.28 21.91
C SER A 429 4.40 2.59 23.40
N PRO A 430 5.17 1.95 24.31
CA PRO A 430 5.28 2.38 25.71
C PRO A 430 6.22 3.58 25.89
N ARG A 431 6.87 4.06 24.84
CA ARG A 431 7.81 5.19 24.85
C ARG A 431 7.22 6.48 24.32
N TYR A 432 6.40 6.40 23.28
CA TYR A 432 5.89 7.58 22.58
C TYR A 432 4.37 7.62 22.59
N GLN A 433 3.83 8.84 22.50
CA GLN A 433 2.40 9.09 22.35
C GLN A 433 2.14 10.38 21.59
N LEU A 434 1.06 10.40 20.81
CA LEU A 434 0.48 11.62 20.27
C LEU A 434 -0.70 12.04 21.12
N LYS A 435 -0.60 13.16 21.83
CA LYS A 435 -1.74 13.71 22.58
C LYS A 435 -2.77 14.34 21.62
N PRO A 436 -4.07 14.33 21.96
CA PRO A 436 -5.09 15.06 21.21
C PRO A 436 -4.69 16.52 21.00
N ASN A 437 -5.03 17.08 19.83
CA ASN A 437 -4.75 18.47 19.43
C ASN A 437 -3.26 18.87 19.38
N THR A 438 -2.33 17.92 19.49
CA THR A 438 -0.89 18.18 19.30
C THR A 438 -0.44 17.90 17.87
N ILE A 439 0.69 18.48 17.48
CA ILE A 439 1.25 18.39 16.12
C ILE A 439 2.53 17.53 16.02
N ALA A 440 2.98 16.98 17.16
CA ALA A 440 4.20 16.19 17.29
C ALA A 440 4.03 15.15 18.41
N TRP A 441 4.64 13.99 18.20
CA TRP A 441 4.72 12.91 19.18
C TRP A 441 5.65 13.28 20.32
N ARG A 442 5.29 12.93 21.55
CA ARG A 442 6.11 13.19 22.73
C ARG A 442 6.42 11.90 23.46
N CYS A 443 7.50 11.90 24.23
CA CYS A 443 7.83 10.80 25.11
C CYS A 443 6.75 10.64 26.20
N ARG A 444 6.48 9.40 26.60
CA ARG A 444 5.72 9.08 27.80
C ARG A 444 6.59 9.36 29.02
N LYS A 445 5.95 9.53 30.19
CA LYS A 445 6.58 9.97 31.44
C LYS A 445 7.84 9.17 31.82
N ASN A 446 7.86 7.88 31.53
CA ASN A 446 8.94 6.96 31.91
C ASN A 446 10.01 6.79 30.83
N TYR A 447 9.99 7.62 29.79
CA TYR A 447 10.94 7.56 28.68
C TYR A 447 11.52 8.93 28.37
N LYS A 448 12.82 8.96 28.07
CA LYS A 448 13.53 10.13 27.55
C LYS A 448 14.40 9.69 26.36
N PRO A 449 14.64 10.58 25.38
CA PRO A 449 15.53 10.28 24.26
C PRO A 449 16.89 9.78 24.76
N GLY A 450 17.44 8.77 24.06
CA GLY A 450 18.68 8.08 24.44
C GLY A 450 18.50 6.92 25.42
N ASN A 451 17.34 6.77 26.07
CA ASN A 451 17.05 5.54 26.82
C ASN A 451 16.94 4.33 25.87
N PRO A 452 17.33 3.12 26.32
CA PRO A 452 17.21 1.91 25.54
C PRO A 452 15.79 1.69 24.99
N GLU A 453 15.73 1.18 23.77
CA GLU A 453 14.49 0.74 23.15
C GLU A 453 13.92 -0.50 23.88
N PRO A 454 12.60 -0.59 24.14
CA PRO A 454 12.00 -1.76 24.76
C PRO A 454 12.05 -2.97 23.82
N PRO A 455 12.05 -4.21 24.34
CA PRO A 455 12.07 -5.40 23.50
C PRO A 455 10.72 -5.68 22.80
N VAL A 456 9.64 -5.01 23.19
CA VAL A 456 8.32 -5.21 22.60
C VAL A 456 8.18 -4.56 21.22
N ARG A 457 7.23 -5.08 20.42
CA ARG A 457 6.77 -4.48 19.17
C ARG A 457 5.87 -3.27 19.47
N GLU A 458 6.02 -2.22 18.68
CA GLU A 458 5.44 -0.89 18.96
C GLU A 458 4.57 -0.37 17.81
N GLU A 459 4.67 -0.97 16.63
CA GLU A 459 4.05 -0.52 15.39
C GLU A 459 2.53 -0.67 15.36
N ALA A 460 1.91 -0.01 14.40
CA ALA A 460 0.52 -0.23 14.07
C ALA A 460 0.29 -1.57 13.34
N PHE A 461 -0.81 -2.24 13.68
CA PHE A 461 -1.31 -3.44 13.01
C PHE A 461 -0.26 -4.57 12.83
N PRO A 462 0.35 -5.09 13.92
CA PRO A 462 1.43 -6.08 13.85
C PRO A 462 1.10 -7.33 13.01
N ARG A 463 -0.16 -7.80 13.07
CA ARG A 463 -0.64 -8.95 12.28
C ARG A 463 -0.67 -8.69 10.77
N ALA A 464 -0.86 -7.45 10.34
CA ALA A 464 -0.85 -7.12 8.91
C ALA A 464 0.56 -7.27 8.32
N TRP A 465 1.58 -6.85 9.10
CA TRP A 465 2.99 -7.03 8.76
C TRP A 465 3.41 -8.51 8.75
N GLU A 466 2.95 -9.31 9.73
CA GLU A 466 3.18 -10.76 9.77
C GLU A 466 2.56 -11.48 8.57
N ALA A 467 1.39 -11.03 8.09
CA ALA A 467 0.75 -11.59 6.91
C ALA A 467 1.45 -11.21 5.59
N HIS A 468 2.28 -10.15 5.58
CA HIS A 468 3.00 -9.67 4.39
C HIS A 468 4.47 -9.31 4.72
N PRO A 469 5.27 -10.30 5.16
CA PRO A 469 6.63 -10.06 5.67
C PRO A 469 7.61 -9.56 4.59
N ALA A 470 7.30 -9.78 3.30
CA ALA A 470 8.05 -9.21 2.19
C ALA A 470 8.13 -7.66 2.25
N GLY A 471 7.11 -6.99 2.80
CA GLY A 471 7.16 -5.55 3.03
C GLY A 471 8.20 -5.12 4.06
N LEU A 472 8.44 -5.95 5.09
CA LEU A 472 9.49 -5.71 6.08
C LEU A 472 10.88 -5.91 5.48
N LEU A 473 11.06 -6.97 4.68
CA LEU A 473 12.31 -7.21 3.97
C LEU A 473 12.64 -6.06 2.99
N HIS A 474 11.63 -5.56 2.27
CA HIS A 474 11.77 -4.39 1.40
C HIS A 474 12.23 -3.15 2.18
N LEU A 475 11.67 -2.90 3.37
CA LEU A 475 12.16 -1.80 4.23
C LEU A 475 13.62 -1.99 4.65
N LEU A 476 14.03 -3.20 5.01
CA LEU A 476 15.42 -3.47 5.40
C LEU A 476 16.40 -3.36 4.22
N ALA A 477 15.94 -3.66 3.00
CA ALA A 477 16.74 -3.54 1.78
C ALA A 477 16.93 -2.07 1.35
N GLU A 478 15.85 -1.28 1.35
CA GLU A 478 15.82 0.01 0.65
C GLU A 478 15.80 1.24 1.58
N SER A 479 15.43 1.08 2.86
CA SER A 479 15.38 2.21 3.79
C SER A 479 16.78 2.75 4.10
N ALA A 480 16.87 4.08 4.25
CA ALA A 480 18.04 4.78 4.76
C ALA A 480 17.73 5.48 6.09
N CYS A 481 16.87 4.88 6.92
CA CYS A 481 16.37 5.46 8.17
C CYS A 481 16.44 4.45 9.33
N GLU A 482 17.30 4.71 10.31
CA GLU A 482 17.59 3.86 11.47
C GLU A 482 16.32 3.45 12.24
N PRO A 483 15.38 4.35 12.61
CA PRO A 483 14.11 3.95 13.24
C PRO A 483 13.29 2.94 12.45
N VAL A 484 13.32 3.01 11.11
CA VAL A 484 12.62 2.06 10.24
C VAL A 484 13.27 0.68 10.31
N HIS A 485 14.61 0.63 10.36
CA HIS A 485 15.36 -0.63 10.54
C HIS A 485 15.05 -1.28 11.90
N HIS A 486 15.04 -0.50 12.98
CA HIS A 486 14.71 -1.01 14.32
C HIS A 486 13.31 -1.64 14.37
N PHE A 487 12.32 -0.93 13.83
CA PHE A 487 10.95 -1.46 13.70
C PHE A 487 10.92 -2.74 12.84
N ALA A 488 11.49 -2.69 11.63
CA ALA A 488 11.35 -3.75 10.66
C ALA A 488 12.05 -5.03 11.13
N VAL A 489 13.21 -4.94 11.80
CA VAL A 489 13.89 -6.10 12.40
C VAL A 489 13.03 -6.76 13.48
N LYS A 490 12.45 -5.99 14.41
CA LYS A 490 11.58 -6.54 15.46
C LYS A 490 10.35 -7.25 14.89
N ALA A 491 9.72 -6.66 13.87
CA ALA A 491 8.57 -7.25 13.22
C ALA A 491 8.95 -8.50 12.40
N LEU A 492 10.08 -8.47 11.69
CA LEU A 492 10.52 -9.58 10.83
C LEU A 492 10.95 -10.79 11.66
N ARG A 493 11.56 -10.58 12.84
CA ARG A 493 11.88 -11.66 13.79
C ARG A 493 10.65 -12.46 14.24
N ALA A 494 9.47 -11.85 14.26
CA ALA A 494 8.23 -12.56 14.57
C ALA A 494 7.73 -13.43 13.39
N CYS A 495 8.28 -13.26 12.19
CA CYS A 495 7.92 -13.99 10.97
C CYS A 495 8.91 -15.16 10.75
N THR A 496 8.93 -16.13 11.67
CA THR A 496 9.95 -17.20 11.72
C THR A 496 10.02 -18.01 10.44
N ASP A 497 8.86 -18.44 9.91
CA ASP A 497 8.78 -19.31 8.74
C ASP A 497 9.30 -18.59 7.50
N PHE A 498 8.94 -17.31 7.35
CA PHE A 498 9.48 -16.47 6.29
C PHE A 498 10.99 -16.29 6.41
N CYS A 499 11.51 -16.07 7.62
CA CYS A 499 12.96 -15.95 7.86
C CYS A 499 13.74 -17.24 7.54
N GLN A 500 13.14 -18.41 7.75
CA GLN A 500 13.74 -19.70 7.40
C GLN A 500 13.81 -19.90 5.88
N GLN A 501 12.84 -19.35 5.13
CA GLN A 501 12.76 -19.46 3.68
C GLN A 501 13.63 -18.45 2.92
N LEU A 502 14.24 -17.47 3.61
CA LEU A 502 15.16 -16.52 2.97
C LEU A 502 16.35 -17.26 2.36
N ASP A 503 16.67 -16.93 1.11
CA ASP A 503 17.86 -17.43 0.43
C ASP A 503 19.13 -16.75 0.94
N THR A 504 20.29 -17.29 0.54
CA THR A 504 21.58 -16.72 0.94
C THR A 504 21.72 -15.27 0.46
N ALA A 505 21.22 -14.94 -0.73
CA ALA A 505 21.31 -13.58 -1.28
C ALA A 505 20.61 -12.55 -0.38
N ALA A 506 19.41 -12.87 0.13
CA ALA A 506 18.70 -12.02 1.08
C ALA A 506 19.47 -11.86 2.41
N VAL A 507 20.08 -12.94 2.92
CA VAL A 507 20.89 -12.87 4.16
C VAL A 507 22.14 -12.02 3.96
N VAL A 508 22.85 -12.18 2.84
CA VAL A 508 24.00 -11.35 2.46
C VAL A 508 23.60 -9.89 2.32
N MET A 509 22.45 -9.59 1.70
CA MET A 509 21.91 -8.23 1.63
C MET A 509 21.73 -7.62 3.03
N LEU A 510 21.14 -8.37 3.98
CA LEU A 510 20.92 -7.90 5.35
C LEU A 510 22.25 -7.63 6.09
N LEU A 511 23.24 -8.50 5.92
CA LEU A 511 24.59 -8.34 6.49
C LEU A 511 25.29 -7.09 5.97
N GLY A 512 25.12 -6.78 4.68
CA GLY A 512 25.74 -5.62 4.02
C GLY A 512 25.08 -4.27 4.36
N ARG A 513 23.98 -4.23 5.11
CA ARG A 513 23.33 -2.96 5.48
C ARG A 513 24.17 -2.20 6.52
N PRO A 514 24.27 -0.86 6.42
CA PRO A 514 25.05 -0.05 7.37
C PRO A 514 24.37 0.15 8.73
N TYR A 515 23.31 -0.61 9.03
CA TYR A 515 22.52 -0.50 10.25
C TYR A 515 22.78 -1.70 11.14
N ALA A 516 23.42 -1.48 12.29
CA ALA A 516 23.83 -2.54 13.21
C ALA A 516 22.67 -3.49 13.59
N VAL A 517 21.46 -2.97 13.82
CA VAL A 517 20.28 -3.79 14.13
C VAL A 517 19.90 -4.77 13.00
N THR A 518 20.11 -4.37 11.74
CA THR A 518 19.80 -5.19 10.56
C THR A 518 20.92 -6.16 10.25
N ALA A 519 22.16 -5.69 10.30
CA ALA A 519 23.33 -6.53 10.12
C ALA A 519 23.39 -7.65 11.18
N LYS A 520 23.03 -7.34 12.43
CA LYS A 520 22.88 -8.33 13.49
C LYS A 520 21.80 -9.39 13.20
N LEU A 521 20.65 -9.00 12.66
CA LEU A 521 19.65 -9.96 12.20
C LEU A 521 20.21 -10.84 11.07
N GLY A 522 20.90 -10.24 10.10
CA GLY A 522 21.58 -10.97 9.03
C GLY A 522 22.56 -12.00 9.58
N PHE A 523 23.36 -11.62 10.59
CA PHE A 523 24.30 -12.51 11.25
C PHE A 523 23.61 -13.66 12.01
N GLU A 524 22.55 -13.38 12.75
CA GLU A 524 21.73 -14.41 13.41
C GLU A 524 21.14 -15.43 12.42
N LEU A 525 20.80 -14.98 11.20
CA LEU A 525 20.30 -15.85 10.13
C LEU A 525 21.41 -16.61 9.41
N ALA A 526 22.61 -16.01 9.29
CA ALA A 526 23.80 -16.63 8.73
C ALA A 526 24.31 -17.77 9.61
N LEU A 527 24.35 -17.58 10.94
CA LEU A 527 24.73 -18.62 11.90
C LEU A 527 23.91 -19.91 11.74
N LYS A 528 22.62 -19.78 11.43
CA LYS A 528 21.72 -20.94 11.22
C LYS A 528 21.92 -21.66 9.89
N ARG A 529 22.63 -21.02 8.95
CA ARG A 529 22.84 -21.52 7.57
C ARG A 529 24.27 -21.99 7.34
N TYR A 530 25.23 -21.54 8.16
CA TYR A 530 26.63 -21.92 8.03
C TYR A 530 26.82 -23.43 8.17
N GLN A 531 27.56 -24.02 7.25
CA GLN A 531 27.93 -25.44 7.23
C GLN A 531 29.46 -25.53 7.16
N ALA A 532 30.11 -26.01 8.23
CA ALA A 532 31.57 -26.06 8.31
C ALA A 532 32.20 -26.98 7.25
N GLU A 533 31.52 -28.07 6.88
CA GLU A 533 32.02 -29.04 5.90
C GLU A 533 31.87 -28.55 4.44
N ALA A 534 31.03 -27.55 4.20
CA ALA A 534 30.77 -26.98 2.87
C ALA A 534 30.39 -25.49 3.01
N PRO A 535 31.35 -24.63 3.39
CA PRO A 535 31.05 -23.23 3.68
C PRO A 535 30.67 -22.48 2.40
N ASP A 536 29.56 -21.74 2.44
CA ASP A 536 29.22 -20.78 1.41
C ASP A 536 30.14 -19.55 1.53
N LEU A 537 31.13 -19.46 0.64
CA LEU A 537 32.14 -18.40 0.67
C LEU A 537 31.54 -16.99 0.58
N ASN A 538 30.44 -16.81 -0.15
CA ASN A 538 29.78 -15.51 -0.24
C ASN A 538 29.16 -15.12 1.11
N LEU A 539 28.59 -16.10 1.83
CA LEU A 539 28.07 -15.88 3.16
C LEU A 539 29.18 -15.56 4.16
N VAL A 540 30.30 -16.29 4.13
CA VAL A 540 31.45 -16.06 5.02
C VAL A 540 32.05 -14.67 4.80
N LEU A 541 32.27 -14.28 3.54
CA LEU A 541 32.77 -12.94 3.20
C LEU A 541 31.81 -11.84 3.66
N ALA A 542 30.50 -12.01 3.44
CA ALA A 542 29.51 -11.04 3.90
C ALA A 542 29.48 -10.89 5.44
N VAL A 543 29.71 -11.98 6.19
CA VAL A 543 29.84 -11.91 7.66
C VAL A 543 31.16 -11.24 8.07
N ALA A 544 32.24 -11.42 7.31
CA ALA A 544 33.52 -10.75 7.55
C ALA A 544 33.46 -9.22 7.30
N ASP A 545 32.68 -8.79 6.32
CA ASP A 545 32.48 -7.37 5.97
C ASP A 545 31.36 -6.70 6.77
N CYS A 546 30.65 -7.46 7.61
CA CYS A 546 29.51 -6.99 8.41
C CYS A 546 29.92 -5.87 9.38
N CYS A 547 29.05 -4.87 9.56
CA CYS A 547 29.30 -3.77 10.49
C CYS A 547 29.28 -4.21 11.97
N ASP A 548 28.71 -5.38 12.28
CA ASP A 548 28.67 -5.98 13.61
C ASP A 548 30.01 -6.65 13.99
N ALA A 549 30.54 -6.32 15.17
CA ALA A 549 31.87 -6.79 15.60
C ALA A 549 31.89 -8.30 15.94
N GLU A 550 30.80 -8.84 16.48
CA GLU A 550 30.66 -10.27 16.81
C GLU A 550 30.60 -11.11 15.53
N ALA A 551 29.91 -10.60 14.51
CA ALA A 551 29.87 -11.17 13.18
C ALA A 551 31.29 -11.30 12.60
N ARG A 552 32.08 -10.22 12.56
CA ARG A 552 33.45 -10.26 12.02
C ARG A 552 34.36 -11.21 12.77
N ALA A 553 34.31 -11.21 14.11
CA ALA A 553 35.08 -12.14 14.93
C ALA A 553 34.70 -13.61 14.65
N THR A 554 33.43 -13.87 14.34
CA THR A 554 32.95 -15.21 13.99
C THR A 554 33.38 -15.62 12.59
N ALA A 555 33.34 -14.72 11.59
CA ALA A 555 33.88 -15.01 10.26
C ALA A 555 35.37 -15.33 10.30
N HIS A 556 36.18 -14.62 11.10
CA HIS A 556 37.59 -14.95 11.26
C HIS A 556 37.82 -16.36 11.81
N ARG A 557 36.96 -16.84 12.70
CA ARG A 557 37.01 -18.24 13.17
C ARG A 557 36.64 -19.21 12.06
N TRP A 558 35.55 -18.95 11.32
CA TRP A 558 35.16 -19.78 10.17
C TRP A 558 36.27 -19.90 9.13
N ILE A 559 36.97 -18.80 8.83
CA ILE A 559 38.08 -18.75 7.88
C ILE A 559 39.33 -19.48 8.41
N ALA A 560 39.55 -19.49 9.73
CA ALA A 560 40.70 -20.18 10.32
C ALA A 560 40.48 -21.70 10.49
N GLU A 561 39.22 -22.13 10.59
CA GLU A 561 38.83 -23.53 10.80
C GLU A 561 38.56 -24.30 9.50
N GLY A 562 38.21 -23.60 8.41
CA GLY A 562 38.03 -24.17 7.07
C GLY A 562 39.29 -24.06 6.22
#